data_AF-A0A645CG26-F1
#
_entry.id   AF-A0A645CG26-F1
#
_cell.length_a   1.000
_cell.length_b   1.000
_cell.length_c   1.000
_cell.angle_alpha   90.00
_cell.angle_beta   90.00
_cell.angle_gamma   90.00
#
_symmetry.space_group_name_H-M   'P 1'
#
loop_
_entity.id
_entity.type
_entity.pdbx_description
1 polymer ?
#
loop_
_entity_poly.entity_id
_entity_poly.type
_entity_poly.pdbx_seq_one_letter_code
_entity_poly.pdbx_strand_id
1 'polypeptide(L)'
;MAASRPASRAGELHELIQRALRNQRELLGRMIRGILFESQSQAPAGAEKSGGDIWPPEYEESVHYFAQRIGKGVPANAPIIDFAAFPITVGPAVWPLAELRRAALAAMEDTPEMPHDFIGAAEIAASYATNASLRGMDQTRDRFWQLFQNGLLHFRVVLERGIYEEELVSLINGGLNFTALFYSELGLAEETIRMEMNVSNTQDVEMHTARSGPAPHFVCRIPAVKIRQKVSAATLLSARRDCADQFLNELAVRFNAPVQPRSVPNP
;
A
#
# COMPACT_ATOMS: atom_id res chain seq x y z
N MET A 1 16.45 22.71 35.04
CA MET A 1 15.69 23.15 33.85
C MET A 1 14.35 22.42 33.86
N ALA A 2 13.28 23.07 34.31
CA ALA A 2 11.95 22.47 34.43
C ALA A 2 11.04 23.07 33.34
N ALA A 3 10.96 22.40 32.20
CA ALA A 3 9.94 22.71 31.20
C ALA A 3 8.56 22.35 31.77
N SER A 4 7.64 23.29 31.66
CA SER A 4 6.43 23.40 32.47
C SER A 4 5.38 22.33 32.14
N ARG A 5 4.88 21.63 33.16
CA ARG A 5 3.67 20.76 33.14
C ARG A 5 2.48 21.28 32.29
N PRO A 6 2.16 22.59 32.24
CA PRO A 6 1.11 23.11 31.36
C PRO A 6 1.36 22.92 29.86
N ALA A 7 2.61 22.90 29.39
CA ALA A 7 2.93 22.69 27.97
C ALA A 7 2.68 21.24 27.53
N SER A 8 3.00 20.26 28.40
CA SER A 8 2.68 18.84 28.18
C SER A 8 1.16 18.64 28.06
N ARG A 9 0.40 19.25 28.98
CA ARG A 9 -1.06 19.15 29.02
C ARG A 9 -1.72 19.80 27.81
N ALA A 10 -1.16 20.89 27.30
CA ALA A 10 -1.63 21.54 26.08
C ALA A 10 -1.36 20.68 24.83
N GLY A 11 -0.23 19.98 24.78
CA GLY A 11 0.08 19.01 23.72
C GLY A 11 -0.89 17.83 23.71
N GLU A 12 -1.12 17.20 24.86
CA GLU A 12 -2.08 16.09 25.01
C GLU A 12 -3.51 16.50 24.61
N LEU A 13 -3.94 17.69 25.02
CA LEU A 13 -5.24 18.24 24.63
C LEU A 13 -5.31 18.52 23.12
N HIS A 14 -4.23 19.00 22.53
CA HIS A 14 -4.17 19.24 21.09
C HIS A 14 -4.30 17.94 20.31
N GLU A 15 -3.58 16.88 20.69
CA GLU A 15 -3.67 15.56 20.07
C GLU A 15 -5.08 14.95 20.20
N LEU A 16 -5.71 15.07 21.38
CA LEU A 16 -7.09 14.64 21.60
C LEU A 16 -8.08 15.37 20.69
N ILE A 17 -7.91 16.69 20.51
CA ILE A 17 -8.76 17.49 19.62
C ILE A 17 -8.55 17.08 18.16
N GLN A 18 -7.31 16.88 17.71
CA GLN A 18 -7.03 16.44 16.35
C GLN A 18 -7.64 15.06 16.07
N ARG A 19 -7.53 14.13 17.01
CA ARG A 19 -8.16 12.81 16.91
C ARG A 19 -9.69 12.90 16.87
N ALA A 20 -10.29 13.75 17.70
CA ALA A 20 -11.74 13.96 17.71
C ALA A 20 -12.24 14.57 16.38
N LEU A 21 -11.51 15.54 15.83
CA LEU A 21 -11.82 16.13 14.53
C LEU A 21 -11.67 15.12 13.38
N ARG A 22 -10.66 14.24 13.45
CA ARG A 22 -10.50 13.13 12.49
C ARG A 22 -11.70 12.19 12.55
N ASN A 23 -12.10 11.76 13.74
CA ASN A 23 -13.28 10.90 13.93
C ASN A 23 -14.58 11.55 13.44
N GLN A 24 -14.78 12.86 13.69
CA GLN A 24 -15.95 13.58 13.18
C GLN A 24 -15.93 13.68 11.65
N ARG A 25 -14.76 13.92 11.05
CA ARG A 25 -14.60 13.95 9.61
C ARG A 25 -14.91 12.59 8.97
N GLU A 26 -14.48 11.50 9.60
CA GLU A 26 -14.80 10.14 9.16
C GLU A 26 -16.31 9.87 9.22
N LEU A 27 -16.97 10.21 10.34
CA LEU A 27 -18.41 10.02 10.51
C LEU A 27 -19.21 10.82 9.48
N LEU A 28 -18.88 12.09 9.31
CA LEU A 28 -19.50 12.96 8.30
C LEU A 28 -19.23 12.46 6.88
N GLY A 29 -18.01 12.00 6.60
CA GLY A 29 -17.65 11.41 5.31
C GLY A 29 -18.48 10.16 5.00
N ARG A 30 -18.68 9.27 5.98
CA ARG A 30 -19.57 8.10 5.86
C ARG A 30 -21.02 8.51 5.64
N MET A 31 -21.53 9.51 6.38
CA MET A 31 -22.90 10.00 6.21
C MET A 31 -23.13 10.64 4.84
N ILE A 32 -22.21 11.50 4.38
CA ILE A 32 -22.30 12.14 3.07
C ILE A 32 -22.24 11.10 1.96
N ARG A 33 -21.33 10.11 2.05
CA ARG A 33 -21.30 9.00 1.10
C ARG A 33 -22.60 8.20 1.13
N GLY A 34 -23.11 7.86 2.32
CA GLY A 34 -24.40 7.19 2.48
C GLY A 34 -25.52 7.93 1.74
N ILE A 35 -25.63 9.25 1.93
CA ILE A 35 -26.64 10.09 1.27
C ILE A 35 -26.41 10.17 -0.25
N LEU A 36 -25.17 10.34 -0.71
CA LEU A 36 -24.85 10.41 -2.14
C LEU A 36 -25.17 9.11 -2.86
N PHE A 37 -24.94 7.96 -2.22
CA PHE A 37 -25.15 6.66 -2.84
C PHE A 37 -26.56 6.09 -2.62
N GLU A 38 -27.30 6.51 -1.60
CA GLU A 38 -28.74 6.21 -1.45
C GLU A 38 -29.53 6.70 -2.67
N SER A 39 -29.09 7.79 -3.30
CA SER A 39 -29.64 8.30 -4.57
C SER A 39 -29.21 7.52 -5.83
N GLN A 40 -28.18 6.67 -5.74
CA GLN A 40 -27.67 5.83 -6.84
C GLN A 40 -28.07 4.35 -6.71
N SER A 41 -28.71 3.93 -5.61
CA SER A 41 -29.08 2.54 -5.32
C SER A 41 -30.20 1.93 -6.19
N GLN A 42 -30.47 2.49 -7.38
CA GLN A 42 -31.16 1.76 -8.46
C GLN A 42 -30.13 1.17 -9.44
N ALA A 43 -29.26 0.30 -8.94
CA ALA A 43 -28.45 -0.59 -9.79
C ALA A 43 -29.02 -2.03 -9.68
N PRO A 44 -29.11 -2.78 -10.79
CA PRO A 44 -29.95 -3.97 -10.88
C PRO A 44 -29.40 -5.14 -10.06
N ALA A 45 -30.34 -5.88 -9.45
CA ALA A 45 -30.10 -7.13 -8.72
C ALA A 45 -29.39 -8.15 -9.63
N GLY A 46 -28.10 -8.40 -9.37
CA GLY A 46 -27.29 -9.35 -10.14
C GLY A 46 -25.78 -9.31 -9.85
N ALA A 47 -25.27 -8.27 -9.19
CA ALA A 47 -23.82 -8.09 -8.95
C ALA A 47 -23.22 -8.92 -7.80
N GLU A 48 -24.04 -9.65 -7.03
CA GLU A 48 -23.59 -10.26 -5.77
C GLU A 48 -22.78 -11.57 -5.93
N LYS A 49 -22.56 -12.09 -7.13
CA LYS A 49 -21.84 -13.39 -7.32
C LYS A 49 -20.50 -13.32 -8.06
N SER A 50 -20.00 -12.13 -8.45
CA SER A 50 -18.69 -12.01 -9.14
C SER A 50 -17.90 -10.73 -8.84
N GLY A 51 -18.41 -9.83 -8.00
CA GLY A 51 -17.88 -8.47 -7.85
C GLY A 51 -16.57 -8.29 -7.06
N GLY A 52 -15.98 -9.36 -6.49
CA GLY A 52 -14.86 -9.25 -5.55
C GLY A 52 -13.45 -9.51 -6.11
N ASP A 53 -13.33 -10.01 -7.35
CA ASP A 53 -12.07 -10.51 -7.91
C ASP A 53 -11.60 -9.80 -9.18
N ILE A 54 -12.36 -8.82 -9.68
CA ILE A 54 -12.00 -8.03 -10.86
C ILE A 54 -11.29 -6.74 -10.41
N TRP A 55 -10.11 -6.46 -10.96
CA TRP A 55 -9.43 -5.17 -10.78
C TRP A 55 -10.08 -4.10 -11.67
N PRO A 56 -10.16 -2.83 -11.23
CA PRO A 56 -10.65 -1.75 -12.07
C PRO A 56 -9.71 -1.54 -13.28
N PRO A 57 -10.21 -1.06 -14.43
CA PRO A 57 -9.42 -0.88 -15.67
C PRO A 57 -8.14 -0.05 -15.48
N GLU A 58 -8.16 0.89 -14.54
CA GLU A 58 -7.04 1.73 -14.15
C GLU A 58 -5.80 0.93 -13.70
N TYR A 59 -5.99 -0.29 -13.18
CA TYR A 59 -4.88 -1.18 -12.83
C TYR A 59 -4.05 -1.56 -14.06
N GLU A 60 -4.71 -2.04 -15.13
CA GLU A 60 -4.04 -2.43 -16.37
C GLU A 60 -3.41 -1.22 -17.09
N GLU A 61 -4.08 -0.06 -17.07
CA GLU A 61 -3.50 1.19 -17.57
C GLU A 61 -2.20 1.52 -16.83
N SER A 62 -2.20 1.38 -15.51
CA SER A 62 -1.06 1.66 -14.66
C SER A 62 0.11 0.70 -14.90
N VAL A 63 -0.19 -0.60 -15.05
CA VAL A 63 0.79 -1.64 -15.41
C VAL A 63 1.45 -1.31 -16.76
N HIS A 64 0.65 -0.94 -17.77
CA HIS A 64 1.15 -0.57 -19.09
C HIS A 64 1.99 0.72 -19.05
N TYR A 65 1.54 1.72 -18.29
CA TYR A 65 2.24 2.99 -18.11
C TYR A 65 3.66 2.79 -17.57
N PHE A 66 3.81 1.91 -16.57
CA PHE A 66 5.09 1.57 -15.97
C PHE A 66 6.01 0.84 -16.96
N ALA A 67 5.49 -0.18 -17.65
CA ALA A 67 6.26 -0.96 -18.63
C ALA A 67 6.86 -0.09 -19.75
N GLN A 68 6.18 0.98 -20.16
CA GLN A 68 6.67 1.92 -21.16
C GLN A 68 7.79 2.86 -20.66
N ARG A 69 7.94 3.02 -19.34
CA ARG A 69 8.78 4.07 -18.73
C ARG A 69 9.89 3.56 -17.83
N ILE A 70 9.95 2.26 -17.61
CA ILE A 70 11.04 1.59 -16.91
C ILE A 70 12.40 2.05 -17.44
N GLY A 71 13.36 2.27 -16.53
CA GLY A 71 14.67 2.80 -16.87
C GLY A 71 15.37 2.00 -17.97
N LYS A 72 16.07 2.68 -18.89
CA LYS A 72 16.78 2.04 -20.03
C LYS A 72 17.91 1.08 -19.61
N GLY A 73 18.30 1.09 -18.33
CA GLY A 73 19.33 0.22 -17.75
C GLY A 73 18.78 -1.00 -17.01
N VAL A 74 17.46 -1.14 -16.88
CA VAL A 74 16.85 -2.24 -16.15
C VAL A 74 16.98 -3.55 -16.95
N PRO A 75 17.54 -4.63 -16.37
CA PRO A 75 17.58 -5.93 -17.02
C PRO A 75 16.18 -6.44 -17.34
N ALA A 76 16.00 -7.05 -18.52
CA ALA A 76 14.69 -7.56 -18.97
C ALA A 76 14.05 -8.59 -18.01
N ASN A 77 14.89 -9.36 -17.30
CA ASN A 77 14.46 -10.39 -16.35
C ASN A 77 14.65 -9.94 -14.89
N ALA A 78 14.82 -8.64 -14.63
CA ALA A 78 14.89 -8.16 -13.26
C ALA A 78 13.58 -8.50 -12.52
N PRO A 79 13.62 -9.01 -11.28
CA PRO A 79 12.43 -9.21 -10.48
C PRO A 79 11.68 -7.90 -10.28
N ILE A 80 10.35 -7.95 -10.36
CA ILE A 80 9.50 -6.76 -10.17
C ILE A 80 8.45 -7.09 -9.12
N ILE A 81 8.37 -6.26 -8.08
CA ILE A 81 7.27 -6.26 -7.12
C ILE A 81 6.19 -5.31 -7.62
N ASP A 82 4.97 -5.83 -7.68
CA ASP A 82 3.74 -5.13 -8.02
C ASP A 82 2.80 -5.26 -6.81
N PHE A 83 2.45 -4.14 -6.20
CA PHE A 83 1.54 -4.09 -5.06
C PHE A 83 0.34 -3.22 -5.42
N ALA A 84 -0.86 -3.76 -5.32
CA ALA A 84 -2.10 -3.05 -5.56
C ALA A 84 -3.06 -3.22 -4.40
N ALA A 85 -3.78 -2.15 -4.07
CA ALA A 85 -4.84 -2.16 -3.08
C ALA A 85 -6.07 -1.40 -3.59
N PHE A 86 -7.27 -1.91 -3.34
CA PHE A 86 -8.53 -1.33 -3.81
C PHE A 86 -9.70 -1.62 -2.86
N PRO A 87 -10.56 -0.64 -2.52
CA PRO A 87 -11.75 -0.88 -1.70
C PRO A 87 -12.83 -1.63 -2.50
N ILE A 88 -13.30 -2.78 -2.01
CA ILE A 88 -14.20 -3.68 -2.78
C ILE A 88 -15.66 -3.20 -2.77
N THR A 89 -16.08 -2.57 -1.68
CA THR A 89 -17.48 -2.25 -1.37
C THR A 89 -17.84 -0.80 -1.66
N VAL A 90 -16.85 0.06 -1.89
CA VAL A 90 -17.11 1.43 -2.28
C VAL A 90 -17.53 1.39 -3.75
N GLY A 91 -18.69 1.96 -4.07
CA GLY A 91 -19.10 2.19 -5.46
C GLY A 91 -18.09 3.09 -6.19
N PRO A 92 -18.43 3.71 -7.33
CA PRO A 92 -17.52 4.64 -8.01
C PRO A 92 -17.37 5.95 -7.22
N ALA A 93 -16.82 5.89 -6.00
CA ALA A 93 -16.37 7.05 -5.28
C ALA A 93 -15.22 7.65 -6.07
N VAL A 94 -15.40 8.89 -6.50
CA VAL A 94 -14.39 9.66 -7.23
C VAL A 94 -13.83 10.69 -6.23
N TRP A 95 -12.70 10.35 -5.61
CA TRP A 95 -11.98 11.32 -4.78
C TRP A 95 -11.31 12.36 -5.68
N PRO A 96 -11.46 13.68 -5.39
CA PRO A 96 -10.66 14.70 -6.03
C PRO A 96 -9.16 14.44 -5.80
N LEU A 97 -8.33 14.72 -6.80
CA LEU A 97 -6.87 14.50 -6.69
C LEU A 97 -6.23 15.31 -5.56
N ALA A 98 -6.80 16.47 -5.22
CA ALA A 98 -6.39 17.24 -4.05
C ALA A 98 -6.68 16.49 -2.73
N GLU A 99 -7.80 15.78 -2.65
CA GLU A 99 -8.15 14.98 -1.48
C GLU A 99 -7.27 13.73 -1.37
N LEU A 100 -7.00 13.04 -2.47
CA LEU A 100 -6.05 11.93 -2.51
C LEU A 100 -4.66 12.37 -2.02
N ARG A 101 -4.17 13.52 -2.49
CA ARG A 101 -2.86 14.05 -2.08
C ARG A 101 -2.84 14.37 -0.60
N ARG A 102 -3.90 15.02 -0.09
CA ARG A 102 -4.03 15.34 1.33
C ARG A 102 -4.05 14.07 2.19
N ALA A 103 -4.85 13.08 1.82
CA ALA A 103 -4.91 11.80 2.54
C ALA A 103 -3.58 11.06 2.51
N ALA A 104 -2.89 11.04 1.37
CA ALA A 104 -1.57 10.43 1.24
C ALA A 104 -0.51 11.14 2.09
N LEU A 105 -0.50 12.47 2.13
CA LEU A 105 0.41 13.23 2.99
C LEU A 105 0.09 13.02 4.48
N ALA A 106 -1.18 13.04 4.88
CA ALA A 106 -1.59 12.76 6.25
C ALA A 106 -1.19 11.33 6.70
N ALA A 107 -1.29 10.35 5.81
CA ALA A 107 -0.82 8.99 6.06
C ALA A 107 0.71 8.90 6.28
N MET A 108 1.50 9.86 5.77
CA MET A 108 2.94 9.95 6.04
C MET A 108 3.24 10.60 7.39
N GLU A 109 2.48 11.62 7.79
CA GLU A 109 2.72 12.41 9.00
C GLU A 109 2.67 11.55 10.27
N ASP A 110 1.79 10.55 10.29
CA ASP A 110 1.58 9.68 11.43
C ASP A 110 2.61 8.53 11.55
N THR A 111 3.64 8.48 10.69
CA THR A 111 4.62 7.37 10.71
C THR A 111 6.09 7.82 10.76
N PRO A 112 6.74 7.79 11.93
CA PRO A 112 8.18 8.07 12.07
C PRO A 112 9.10 7.01 11.42
N GLU A 113 8.57 5.79 11.18
CA GLU A 113 9.34 4.61 10.78
C GLU A 113 8.98 4.09 9.38
N MET A 114 8.30 4.88 8.55
CA MET A 114 7.99 4.46 7.18
C MET A 114 9.29 4.12 6.44
N PRO A 115 9.47 2.87 5.99
CA PRO A 115 10.68 2.49 5.29
C PRO A 115 10.81 3.33 4.01
N HIS A 116 11.99 3.91 3.78
CA HIS A 116 12.27 4.80 2.65
C HIS A 116 12.08 4.13 1.27
N ASP A 117 11.83 2.83 1.25
CA ASP A 117 11.82 1.99 0.05
C ASP A 117 10.43 1.95 -0.63
N PHE A 118 9.35 2.35 0.04
CA PHE A 118 7.99 2.40 -0.52
C PHE A 118 7.66 3.78 -1.15
N ILE A 119 6.79 4.59 -0.53
CA ILE A 119 6.40 5.93 -1.00
C ILE A 119 6.82 6.97 0.04
N GLY A 120 7.58 7.99 -0.37
CA GLY A 120 7.99 9.09 0.51
C GLY A 120 7.10 10.34 0.46
N ALA A 121 7.04 11.09 1.57
CA ALA A 121 6.28 12.35 1.65
C ALA A 121 6.74 13.40 0.62
N ALA A 122 8.06 13.51 0.40
CA ALA A 122 8.62 14.41 -0.62
C ALA A 122 8.17 14.02 -2.04
N GLU A 123 8.06 12.71 -2.32
CA GLU A 123 7.57 12.22 -3.61
C GLU A 123 6.08 12.51 -3.80
N ILE A 124 5.26 12.35 -2.75
CA ILE A 124 3.84 12.70 -2.79
C ILE A 124 3.68 14.20 -3.02
N ALA A 125 4.47 15.03 -2.34
CA ALA A 125 4.45 16.49 -2.53
C ALA A 125 4.84 16.88 -3.96
N ALA A 126 5.87 16.24 -4.53
CA ALA A 126 6.34 16.47 -5.89
C ALA A 126 5.53 15.75 -6.99
N SER A 127 4.54 14.92 -6.62
CA SER A 127 3.75 14.15 -7.57
C SER A 127 2.97 15.06 -8.53
N TYR A 128 2.81 14.60 -9.77
CA TYR A 128 2.00 15.31 -10.75
C TYR A 128 0.63 14.66 -10.90
N ALA A 129 -0.36 15.50 -11.21
CA ALA A 129 -1.73 15.10 -11.43
C ALA A 129 -1.96 14.80 -12.92
N THR A 130 -2.85 13.84 -13.17
CA THR A 130 -3.41 13.56 -14.49
C THR A 130 -4.93 13.66 -14.41
N ASN A 131 -5.67 13.28 -15.46
CA ASN A 131 -7.12 13.39 -15.42
C ASN A 131 -7.77 12.49 -14.34
N ALA A 132 -7.15 11.34 -14.03
CA ALA A 132 -7.74 10.33 -13.14
C ALA A 132 -6.82 9.85 -12.01
N SER A 133 -5.58 10.33 -11.94
CA SER A 133 -4.62 9.86 -10.92
C SER A 133 -3.61 10.92 -10.49
N LEU A 134 -3.13 10.79 -9.26
CA LEU A 134 -1.81 11.25 -8.85
C LEU A 134 -0.79 10.18 -9.19
N ARG A 135 0.43 10.58 -9.54
CA ARG A 135 1.50 9.62 -9.77
C ARG A 135 2.88 10.17 -9.43
N GLY A 136 3.74 9.29 -8.95
CA GLY A 136 5.15 9.54 -8.70
C GLY A 136 6.00 8.48 -9.38
N MET A 137 7.15 8.91 -9.85
CA MET A 137 8.21 8.05 -10.38
C MET A 137 9.52 8.63 -9.91
N ASP A 138 10.41 7.78 -9.44
CA ASP A 138 11.73 8.21 -9.00
C ASP A 138 12.63 8.59 -10.18
N GLN A 139 13.84 9.05 -9.85
CA GLN A 139 14.79 9.53 -10.85
C GLN A 139 15.38 8.38 -11.68
N THR A 140 15.60 7.23 -11.06
CA THR A 140 16.14 6.00 -11.67
C THR A 140 15.10 5.29 -12.53
N ARG A 141 13.81 5.59 -12.32
CA ARG A 141 12.64 4.97 -12.98
C ARG A 141 12.57 3.47 -12.75
N ASP A 142 13.02 3.03 -11.58
CA ASP A 142 12.85 1.67 -11.09
C ASP A 142 11.66 1.56 -10.13
N ARG A 143 11.23 2.68 -9.53
CA ARG A 143 10.09 2.75 -8.62
C ARG A 143 9.01 3.71 -9.09
N PHE A 144 7.77 3.28 -8.89
CA PHE A 144 6.58 3.97 -9.38
C PHE A 144 5.38 3.75 -8.48
N TRP A 145 4.53 4.77 -8.39
CA TRP A 145 3.23 4.62 -7.73
C TRP A 145 2.16 5.51 -8.37
N GLN A 146 0.90 5.09 -8.24
CA GLN A 146 -0.28 5.86 -8.59
C GLN A 146 -1.37 5.74 -7.52
N LEU A 147 -2.08 6.85 -7.33
CA LEU A 147 -3.33 6.92 -6.58
C LEU A 147 -4.43 7.39 -7.53
N PHE A 148 -5.42 6.55 -7.78
CA PHE A 148 -6.52 6.85 -8.69
C PHE A 148 -7.72 7.41 -7.95
N GLN A 149 -8.55 8.18 -8.66
CA GLN A 149 -9.77 8.76 -8.11
C GLN A 149 -10.77 7.71 -7.64
N ASN A 150 -10.72 6.48 -8.15
CA ASN A 150 -11.53 5.37 -7.69
C ASN A 150 -10.99 4.69 -6.42
N GLY A 151 -9.91 5.22 -5.83
CA GLY A 151 -9.29 4.69 -4.63
C GLY A 151 -8.21 3.64 -4.88
N LEU A 152 -7.96 3.22 -6.13
CA LEU A 152 -6.87 2.29 -6.43
C LEU A 152 -5.52 2.91 -6.04
N LEU A 153 -4.82 2.23 -5.14
CA LEU A 153 -3.40 2.40 -4.87
C LEU A 153 -2.66 1.34 -5.69
N HIS A 154 -1.68 1.76 -6.47
CA HIS A 154 -0.77 0.86 -7.18
C HIS A 154 0.66 1.33 -7.00
N PHE A 155 1.55 0.38 -6.67
CA PHE A 155 2.97 0.58 -6.47
C PHE A 155 3.73 -0.50 -7.22
N ARG A 156 4.82 -0.13 -7.91
CA ARG A 156 5.73 -1.07 -8.55
C ARG A 156 7.17 -0.67 -8.30
N VAL A 157 8.03 -1.67 -8.11
CA VAL A 157 9.47 -1.49 -7.99
C VAL A 157 10.24 -2.63 -8.66
N VAL A 158 11.32 -2.29 -9.36
CA VAL A 158 12.28 -3.24 -9.92
C VAL A 158 13.36 -3.53 -8.89
N LEU A 159 13.71 -4.80 -8.73
CA LEU A 159 14.79 -5.24 -7.85
C LEU A 159 16.04 -5.55 -8.69
N GLU A 160 17.03 -4.66 -8.67
CA GLU A 160 18.20 -4.79 -9.55
C GLU A 160 19.19 -5.91 -9.15
N ARG A 161 19.22 -6.30 -7.88
CA ARG A 161 20.28 -7.14 -7.31
C ARG A 161 19.80 -8.52 -6.83
N GLY A 162 18.68 -8.99 -7.36
CA GLY A 162 17.97 -10.14 -6.83
C GLY A 162 17.05 -9.76 -5.68
N ILE A 163 16.53 -10.74 -4.96
CA ILE A 163 15.52 -10.53 -3.92
C ILE A 163 16.16 -10.64 -2.55
N TYR A 164 16.20 -9.53 -1.80
CA TYR A 164 16.69 -9.53 -0.42
C TYR A 164 15.52 -9.58 0.55
N GLU A 165 15.62 -10.45 1.56
CA GLU A 165 14.57 -10.60 2.57
C GLU A 165 14.31 -9.30 3.34
N GLU A 166 15.36 -8.56 3.71
CA GLU A 166 15.26 -7.26 4.38
C GLU A 166 14.46 -6.25 3.56
N GLU A 167 14.69 -6.23 2.24
CA GLU A 167 14.00 -5.33 1.31
C GLU A 167 12.52 -5.72 1.14
N LEU A 168 12.22 -7.03 1.07
CA LEU A 168 10.84 -7.52 1.08
C LEU A 168 10.10 -7.13 2.35
N VAL A 169 10.73 -7.33 3.51
CA VAL A 169 10.16 -6.97 4.82
C VAL A 169 9.90 -5.45 4.88
N SER A 170 10.86 -4.64 4.44
CA SER A 170 10.74 -3.18 4.35
C SER A 170 9.55 -2.77 3.47
N LEU A 171 9.48 -3.28 2.24
CA LEU A 171 8.42 -2.95 1.27
C LEU A 171 7.04 -3.41 1.71
N ILE A 172 6.91 -4.63 2.24
CA ILE A 172 5.63 -5.15 2.73
C ILE A 172 5.14 -4.30 3.91
N ASN A 173 5.99 -4.01 4.90
CA ASN A 173 5.58 -3.20 6.04
C ASN A 173 5.21 -1.77 5.62
N GLY A 174 6.01 -1.14 4.76
CA GLY A 174 5.72 0.19 4.23
C GLY A 174 4.40 0.22 3.45
N GLY A 175 4.19 -0.75 2.56
CA GLY A 175 2.98 -0.87 1.75
C GLY A 175 1.73 -1.09 2.59
N LEU A 176 1.77 -2.01 3.56
CA LEU A 176 0.64 -2.28 4.45
C LEU A 176 0.35 -1.10 5.37
N ASN A 177 1.38 -0.48 5.95
CA ASN A 177 1.19 0.68 6.82
C ASN A 177 0.58 1.86 6.06
N PHE A 178 1.15 2.19 4.90
CA PHE A 178 0.62 3.25 4.06
C PHE A 178 -0.82 2.96 3.65
N THR A 179 -1.12 1.74 3.21
CA THR A 179 -2.46 1.30 2.84
C THR A 179 -3.46 1.53 3.99
N ALA A 180 -3.10 1.10 5.20
CA ALA A 180 -3.96 1.21 6.37
C ALA A 180 -4.30 2.66 6.71
N LEU A 181 -3.28 3.52 6.76
CA LEU A 181 -3.43 4.94 7.08
C LEU A 181 -4.14 5.72 5.97
N PHE A 182 -3.74 5.48 4.71
CA PHE A 182 -4.33 6.14 3.55
C PHE A 182 -5.84 5.88 3.45
N TYR A 183 -6.27 4.62 3.55
CA TYR A 183 -7.70 4.32 3.49
C TYR A 183 -8.45 4.79 4.74
N SER A 184 -7.81 4.83 5.91
CA SER A 184 -8.39 5.45 7.10
C SER A 184 -8.62 6.95 6.89
N GLU A 185 -7.65 7.67 6.30
CA GLU A 185 -7.76 9.10 5.96
C GLU A 185 -8.82 9.43 4.89
N LEU A 186 -9.14 8.47 4.03
CA LEU A 186 -10.28 8.56 3.11
C LEU A 186 -11.63 8.26 3.80
N GLY A 187 -11.60 7.90 5.09
CA GLY A 187 -12.76 7.51 5.90
C GLY A 187 -13.26 6.10 5.59
N LEU A 188 -12.38 5.23 5.10
CA LEU A 188 -12.65 3.85 4.71
C LEU A 188 -12.07 2.84 5.72
N ALA A 189 -11.91 3.25 6.99
CA ALA A 189 -11.32 2.42 8.05
C ALA A 189 -11.99 1.03 8.16
N GLU A 190 -13.33 0.97 8.08
CA GLU A 190 -14.09 -0.29 8.21
C GLU A 190 -14.33 -1.01 6.88
N GLU A 191 -14.02 -0.38 5.75
CA GLU A 191 -14.29 -0.96 4.44
C GLU A 191 -13.29 -2.06 4.13
N THR A 192 -13.74 -3.12 3.44
CA THR A 192 -12.86 -4.20 3.03
C THR A 192 -11.97 -3.74 1.87
N ILE A 193 -10.67 -3.75 2.10
CA ILE A 193 -9.65 -3.48 1.11
C ILE A 193 -9.14 -4.81 0.56
N ARG A 194 -9.19 -4.97 -0.76
CA ARG A 194 -8.45 -6.01 -1.46
C ARG A 194 -7.01 -5.55 -1.61
N MET A 195 -6.07 -6.41 -1.28
CA MET A 195 -4.64 -6.22 -1.55
C MET A 195 -4.11 -7.40 -2.36
N GLU A 196 -3.24 -7.11 -3.32
CA GLU A 196 -2.52 -8.12 -4.08
C GLU A 196 -1.06 -7.69 -4.22
N MET A 197 -0.16 -8.62 -3.93
CA MET A 197 1.26 -8.49 -4.23
C MET A 197 1.62 -9.54 -5.27
N ASN A 198 2.24 -9.12 -6.36
CA ASN A 198 2.76 -9.98 -7.40
C ASN A 198 4.26 -9.72 -7.56
N VAL A 199 5.07 -10.75 -7.34
CA VAL A 199 6.51 -10.74 -7.62
C VAL A 199 6.71 -11.49 -8.92
N SER A 200 7.08 -10.77 -9.97
CA SER A 200 7.28 -11.32 -11.32
C SER A 200 8.77 -11.47 -11.65
N ASN A 201 9.06 -12.26 -12.69
CA ASN A 201 10.42 -12.64 -13.10
C ASN A 201 11.19 -13.37 -11.98
N THR A 202 10.51 -14.28 -11.26
CA THR A 202 11.10 -15.00 -10.12
C THR A 202 11.71 -16.35 -10.47
N GLN A 203 11.57 -16.82 -11.71
CA GLN A 203 12.07 -18.14 -12.09
C GLN A 203 13.60 -18.18 -12.01
N ASP A 204 14.11 -19.13 -11.22
CA ASP A 204 15.53 -19.35 -10.95
C ASP A 204 16.23 -18.15 -10.28
N VAL A 205 15.44 -17.30 -9.61
CA VAL A 205 15.93 -16.17 -8.80
C VAL A 205 16.16 -16.63 -7.37
N GLU A 206 17.27 -16.17 -6.80
CA GLU A 206 17.64 -16.42 -5.40
C GLU A 206 17.05 -15.35 -4.47
N MET A 207 16.58 -15.80 -3.30
CA MET A 207 16.30 -14.93 -2.17
C MET A 207 17.47 -14.98 -1.18
N HIS A 208 18.01 -13.82 -0.86
CA HIS A 208 19.13 -13.65 0.05
C HIS A 208 18.64 -13.21 1.44
N THR A 209 18.96 -13.98 2.47
CA THR A 209 18.56 -13.73 3.86
C THR A 209 19.61 -12.96 4.68
N ALA A 210 20.82 -12.78 4.14
CA ALA A 210 21.88 -11.98 4.75
C ALA A 210 22.70 -11.30 3.66
N ARG A 211 23.07 -10.03 3.87
CA ARG A 211 23.98 -9.30 2.97
C ARG A 211 25.44 -9.78 3.05
N SER A 212 25.79 -10.55 4.08
CA SER A 212 27.17 -10.92 4.42
C SER A 212 27.26 -12.36 4.93
N GLY A 213 27.53 -13.33 4.04
CA GLY A 213 27.77 -14.74 4.39
C GLY A 213 27.51 -15.69 3.22
N PRO A 214 27.95 -16.96 3.28
CA PRO A 214 27.54 -17.96 2.31
C PRO A 214 26.01 -18.13 2.42
N ALA A 215 25.28 -17.54 1.48
CA ALA A 215 23.84 -17.53 1.51
C ALA A 215 23.33 -18.95 1.23
N PRO A 216 22.43 -19.52 2.06
CA PRO A 216 21.63 -20.65 1.61
C PRO A 216 20.89 -20.28 0.31
N HIS A 217 20.97 -21.13 -0.71
CA HIS A 217 20.37 -20.90 -2.02
C HIS A 217 18.85 -21.15 -1.96
N PHE A 218 18.08 -20.13 -1.60
CA PHE A 218 16.61 -20.17 -1.64
C PHE A 218 16.14 -19.74 -3.02
N VAL A 219 15.90 -20.71 -3.91
CA VAL A 219 15.58 -20.46 -5.31
C VAL A 219 14.07 -20.61 -5.54
N CYS A 220 13.46 -19.61 -6.18
CA CYS A 220 12.10 -19.74 -6.67
C CYS A 220 12.06 -20.47 -8.03
N ARG A 221 11.15 -21.43 -8.17
CA ARG A 221 11.02 -22.28 -9.38
C ARG A 221 9.80 -21.97 -10.24
N ILE A 222 9.12 -20.87 -9.94
CA ILE A 222 7.94 -20.40 -10.69
C ILE A 222 8.20 -18.99 -11.21
N PRO A 223 7.62 -18.61 -12.37
CA PRO A 223 7.92 -17.33 -13.02
C PRO A 223 7.32 -16.11 -12.31
N ALA A 224 6.27 -16.32 -11.50
CA ALA A 224 5.68 -15.28 -10.68
C ALA A 224 5.06 -15.85 -9.40
N VAL A 225 5.12 -15.07 -8.32
CA VAL A 225 4.45 -15.34 -7.05
C VAL A 225 3.36 -14.30 -6.84
N LYS A 226 2.12 -14.74 -6.66
CA LYS A 226 0.97 -13.87 -6.43
C LYS A 226 0.31 -14.19 -5.09
N ILE A 227 0.15 -13.17 -4.27
CA ILE A 227 -0.38 -13.25 -2.90
C ILE A 227 -1.53 -12.26 -2.79
N ARG A 228 -2.64 -12.68 -2.18
CA ARG A 228 -3.86 -11.88 -2.07
C ARG A 228 -4.38 -11.89 -0.65
N GLN A 229 -4.80 -10.73 -0.17
CA GLN A 229 -5.50 -10.58 1.10
C GLN A 229 -6.71 -9.66 0.95
N LYS A 230 -7.70 -9.86 1.81
CA LYS A 230 -8.89 -9.00 1.94
C LYS A 230 -9.09 -8.69 3.42
N VAL A 231 -8.83 -7.46 3.82
CA VAL A 231 -8.93 -7.00 5.22
C VAL A 231 -9.39 -5.55 5.25
N SER A 232 -9.99 -5.10 6.35
CA SER A 232 -10.29 -3.67 6.51
C SER A 232 -9.04 -2.87 6.87
N ALA A 233 -9.06 -1.56 6.64
CA ALA A 233 -7.98 -0.68 7.05
C ALA A 233 -7.80 -0.65 8.58
N ALA A 234 -8.89 -0.74 9.35
CA ALA A 234 -8.86 -0.84 10.82
C ALA A 234 -8.22 -2.16 11.31
N THR A 235 -8.51 -3.28 10.64
CA THR A 235 -7.81 -4.54 10.89
C THR A 235 -6.34 -4.43 10.51
N LEU A 236 -6.02 -3.79 9.39
CA LEU A 236 -4.64 -3.62 8.95
C LEU A 236 -3.84 -2.73 9.92
N LEU A 237 -4.46 -1.75 10.57
CA LEU A 237 -3.84 -0.96 11.63
C LEU A 237 -3.60 -1.77 12.92
N SER A 238 -4.56 -2.60 13.33
CA SER A 238 -4.49 -3.34 14.61
C SER A 238 -3.74 -4.66 14.55
N ALA A 239 -3.72 -5.32 13.38
CA ALA A 239 -3.10 -6.63 13.13
C ALA A 239 -2.10 -6.59 11.96
N ARG A 240 -1.41 -5.45 11.78
CA ARG A 240 -0.46 -5.24 10.66
C ARG A 240 0.60 -6.33 10.57
N ARG A 241 1.13 -6.74 11.71
CA ARG A 241 2.17 -7.77 11.81
C ARG A 241 1.68 -9.11 11.26
N ASP A 242 0.49 -9.54 11.67
CA ASP A 242 -0.08 -10.81 11.21
C ASP A 242 -0.32 -10.78 9.69
N CYS A 243 -0.77 -9.63 9.16
CA CYS A 243 -0.95 -9.43 7.72
C CYS A 243 0.40 -9.49 6.98
N ALA A 244 1.44 -8.82 7.51
CA ALA A 244 2.79 -8.82 6.95
C ALA A 244 3.39 -10.23 6.96
N ASP A 245 3.27 -10.95 8.08
CA ASP A 245 3.76 -12.31 8.24
C ASP A 245 3.10 -13.26 7.23
N GLN A 246 1.81 -13.09 6.94
CA GLN A 246 1.13 -13.87 5.88
C GLN A 246 1.77 -13.64 4.49
N PHE A 247 1.99 -12.39 4.07
CA PHE A 247 2.69 -12.10 2.80
C PHE A 247 4.10 -12.71 2.77
N LEU A 248 4.84 -12.49 3.86
CA LEU A 248 6.23 -12.92 4.02
C LEU A 248 6.37 -14.45 4.01
N ASN A 249 5.45 -15.16 4.64
CA ASN A 249 5.42 -16.63 4.70
C ASN A 249 5.04 -17.23 3.35
N GLU A 250 4.06 -16.65 2.66
CA GLU A 250 3.71 -17.09 1.30
C GLU A 250 4.89 -16.92 0.34
N LEU A 251 5.63 -15.80 0.40
CA LEU A 251 6.88 -15.64 -0.37
C LEU A 251 7.92 -16.69 0.02
N ALA A 252 8.20 -16.85 1.32
CA ALA A 252 9.23 -17.79 1.80
C ALA A 252 8.99 -19.21 1.29
N VAL A 253 7.73 -19.69 1.33
CA VAL A 253 7.35 -21.01 0.81
C VAL A 253 7.68 -21.14 -0.68
N ARG A 254 7.44 -20.11 -1.50
CA ARG A 254 7.74 -20.16 -2.95
C ARG A 254 9.22 -20.10 -3.29
N PHE A 255 10.05 -19.58 -2.39
CA PHE A 255 11.50 -19.54 -2.51
C PHE A 255 12.19 -20.73 -1.83
N ASN A 256 11.43 -21.67 -1.25
CA ASN A 256 11.96 -22.78 -0.43
C ASN A 256 12.78 -22.30 0.78
N ALA A 257 12.45 -21.12 1.30
CA ALA A 257 13.09 -20.54 2.48
C ALA A 257 12.39 -20.95 3.78
N PRO A 258 13.11 -21.01 4.91
CA PRO A 258 12.52 -21.32 6.19
C PRO A 258 11.51 -20.25 6.59
N VAL A 259 10.32 -20.69 7.00
CA VAL A 259 9.31 -19.85 7.61
C VAL A 259 9.77 -19.56 9.04
N GLN A 260 10.33 -18.39 9.29
CA GLN A 260 10.68 -17.94 10.65
C GLN A 260 9.70 -16.86 11.11
N PRO A 261 9.37 -16.79 12.42
CA PRO A 261 8.69 -15.63 12.97
C PRO A 261 9.64 -14.43 12.89
N ARG A 262 9.49 -13.63 11.84
CA ARG A 262 10.30 -12.43 11.62
C ARG A 262 9.93 -11.43 12.71
N SER A 263 10.91 -11.02 13.51
CA SER A 263 10.70 -10.04 14.58
C SER A 263 10.44 -8.67 13.96
N VAL A 264 9.16 -8.36 13.72
CA VAL A 264 8.73 -7.00 13.42
C VAL A 264 8.85 -6.19 14.72
N PRO A 265 9.60 -5.08 14.74
CA PRO A 265 9.53 -4.16 15.87
C PRO A 265 8.09 -3.65 15.96
N ASN A 266 7.47 -3.79 17.13
CA ASN A 266 6.22 -3.10 17.43
C ASN A 266 6.53 -1.60 17.50
N PRO A 267 5.67 -0.73 16.92
CA PRO A 267 5.69 0.68 17.30
C PRO A 267 5.37 0.86 18.78
#